data_AF-A0A3M1VDE0-F1
#
_entry.id   AF-A0A3M1VDE0-F1
#
_cell.length_a   1.000
_cell.length_b   1.000
_cell.length_c   1.000
_cell.angle_alpha   90.00
_cell.angle_beta   90.00
_cell.angle_gamma   90.00
#
_symmetry.space_group_name_H-M   'P 1'
#
loop_
_entity.id
_entity.type
_entity.pdbx_description
1 polymer ?
#
loop_
_entity_poly.entity_id
_entity_poly.type
_entity_poly.pdbx_seq_one_letter_code
_entity_poly.pdbx_strand_id
1 'polypeptide(L)'
;MVLGLLLSPCPASDVIRAVWITCDRPVLDSVVVNIAAQGHGLPEVAVQFPSGRREVFKPRREGNPYRVRIPLAAPVKETSLRYRVRMGETATEPTVLRLPFGNEFRAAVVANWHRHVALTALERDEPHVLLTAGDNVPNLYSLCGIGNKACIEPYVRLVR
;
A
#
# COMPACT_ATOMS: atom_id res chain seq x y z
N MET A 1 -16.13 -0.80 7.41
CA MET A 1 -14.77 -1.30 7.11
C MET A 1 -14.00 -0.13 6.49
N VAL A 2 -13.02 0.41 7.19
CA VAL A 2 -12.30 1.63 6.80
C VAL A 2 -11.04 1.19 6.05
N LEU A 3 -11.06 1.27 4.72
CA LEU A 3 -9.91 0.94 3.88
C LEU A 3 -9.02 2.19 3.78
N GLY A 4 -7.99 2.24 4.61
CA GLY A 4 -6.97 3.28 4.58
C GLY A 4 -5.91 2.96 3.53
N LEU A 5 -5.72 3.81 2.53
CA LEU A 5 -4.64 3.71 1.55
C LEU A 5 -3.53 4.70 1.91
N LEU A 6 -2.28 4.24 1.94
CA LEU A 6 -1.10 5.11 1.99
C LEU A 6 -0.41 5.00 0.63
N LEU A 7 -0.51 6.08 -0.16
CA LEU A 7 0.09 6.19 -1.49
C LEU A 7 1.55 6.64 -1.32
N SER A 8 2.48 5.84 -1.83
CA SER A 8 3.86 6.27 -2.01
C SER A 8 4.23 6.10 -3.48
N PRO A 9 4.68 7.16 -4.18
CA PRO A 9 5.09 7.07 -5.57
C PRO A 9 6.39 6.26 -5.66
N CYS A 10 6.30 5.02 -6.13
CA CYS A 10 7.46 4.22 -6.49
C CYS A 10 7.58 4.20 -8.03
N PRO A 11 8.76 4.44 -8.63
CA PRO A 11 8.95 4.13 -10.04
C PRO A 11 8.68 2.63 -10.24
N ALA A 12 7.67 2.33 -11.06
CA ALA A 12 7.32 0.97 -11.40
C ALA A 12 8.46 0.34 -12.20
N SER A 13 8.96 -0.81 -11.76
CA SER A 13 9.62 -1.73 -12.67
C SER A 13 8.58 -2.68 -13.26
N ASP A 14 8.93 -3.40 -14.32
CA ASP A 14 8.04 -4.45 -14.86
C ASP A 14 7.79 -5.56 -13.84
N VAL A 15 8.73 -5.75 -12.90
CA VAL A 15 8.64 -6.75 -11.83
C VAL A 15 7.72 -6.28 -10.71
N ILE A 16 7.98 -5.12 -10.08
CA ILE A 16 7.14 -4.57 -9.00
C ILE A 16 6.20 -3.55 -9.62
N ARG A 17 4.96 -3.99 -9.90
CA ARG A 17 3.99 -3.19 -10.65
C ARG A 17 3.32 -2.14 -9.79
N ALA A 18 2.97 -2.45 -8.54
CA ALA A 18 2.37 -1.50 -7.60
C ALA A 18 2.60 -1.94 -6.15
N VAL A 19 2.69 -0.96 -5.25
CA VAL A 19 2.75 -1.16 -3.81
C VAL A 19 1.76 -0.22 -3.14
N TRP A 20 0.89 -0.75 -2.28
CA TRP A 20 -0.01 0.07 -1.47
C TRP A 20 -0.19 -0.55 -0.09
N ILE A 21 -0.45 0.29 0.90
CA ILE A 21 -0.56 -0.14 2.29
C ILE A 21 -2.00 0.00 2.76
N THR A 22 -2.49 -1.02 3.46
CA THR A 22 -3.82 -1.04 4.07
C THR A 22 -3.79 -1.48 5.52
N CYS A 23 -4.87 -1.17 6.23
CA CYS A 23 -5.18 -1.74 7.54
C CYS A 23 -6.38 -2.68 7.35
N ASP A 24 -6.28 -3.93 7.83
CA ASP A 24 -7.36 -4.92 7.72
C ASP A 24 -8.06 -5.21 9.05
N ARG A 25 -7.76 -4.41 10.08
CA ARG A 25 -8.30 -4.51 11.43
C ARG A 25 -8.66 -3.12 11.98
N PRO A 26 -9.64 -3.05 12.91
CA PRO A 26 -10.01 -1.79 13.57
C PRO A 26 -8.95 -1.30 14.57
N VAL A 27 -8.14 -2.22 15.11
CA VAL A 27 -6.98 -1.89 15.94
C VAL A 27 -5.75 -1.88 15.07
N LEU A 28 -4.99 -0.79 15.09
CA LEU A 28 -3.76 -0.64 14.31
C LEU A 28 -2.58 -1.34 15.01
N ASP A 29 -2.66 -2.67 15.14
CA ASP A 29 -1.58 -3.52 15.66
C ASP A 29 -0.61 -3.95 14.54
N SER A 30 -0.98 -3.69 13.29
CA SER A 30 -0.25 -4.10 12.11
C SER A 30 -0.71 -3.32 10.88
N VAL A 31 0.18 -3.22 9.90
CA VAL A 31 -0.16 -2.76 8.55
C VAL A 31 0.07 -3.88 7.54
N VAL A 32 -0.66 -3.84 6.43
CA VAL A 32 -0.52 -4.80 5.34
C VAL A 32 0.03 -4.10 4.12
N VAL A 33 1.24 -4.47 3.71
CA VAL A 33 1.82 -4.07 2.44
C VAL A 33 1.30 -5.02 1.37
N ASN A 34 0.56 -4.46 0.40
CA ASN A 34 0.03 -5.18 -0.74
C ASN A 34 0.92 -4.88 -1.94
N ILE A 35 1.31 -5.94 -2.67
CA ILE A 35 2.32 -5.86 -3.71
C ILE A 35 1.78 -6.57 -4.94
N ALA A 36 1.49 -5.82 -6.01
CA ALA A 36 1.24 -6.40 -7.32
C ALA A 36 2.57 -6.53 -8.05
N ALA A 37 2.95 -7.74 -8.42
CA ALA A 37 4.23 -8.01 -9.05
C ALA A 37 4.15 -9.12 -10.11
N GLN A 38 5.15 -9.21 -10.98
CA GLN A 38 5.31 -10.25 -11.99
C GLN A 38 6.74 -10.79 -11.94
N GLY A 39 6.91 -12.08 -12.24
CA GLY A 39 8.21 -12.76 -12.20
C GLY A 39 8.26 -13.89 -11.17
N HIS A 40 9.44 -14.49 -11.04
CA HIS A 40 9.67 -15.62 -10.14
C HIS A 40 10.13 -15.17 -8.75
N GLY A 41 9.66 -15.87 -7.72
CA GLY A 41 10.03 -15.64 -6.32
C GLY A 41 8.94 -14.95 -5.50
N LEU A 42 9.19 -14.82 -4.20
CA LEU A 42 8.32 -14.07 -3.28
C LEU A 42 8.90 -12.68 -3.06
N PRO A 43 8.07 -11.63 -3.03
CA PRO A 43 8.54 -10.32 -2.60
C PRO A 43 8.84 -10.33 -1.10
N GLU A 44 9.76 -9.47 -0.69
CA GLU A 44 10.14 -9.23 0.69
C GLU A 44 9.99 -7.75 1.00
N VAL A 45 9.59 -7.43 2.23
CA VAL A 45 9.50 -6.06 2.72
C VAL A 45 10.55 -5.87 3.80
N ALA A 46 11.59 -5.11 3.50
CA ALA A 46 12.58 -4.69 4.48
C ALA A 46 12.05 -3.44 5.20
N VAL A 47 12.05 -3.47 6.53
CA VAL A 47 11.53 -2.41 7.40
C VAL A 47 12.63 -1.95 8.34
N GLN A 48 12.78 -0.64 8.48
CA GLN A 48 13.56 -0.01 9.52
C GLN A 48 12.62 0.79 10.44
N PHE A 49 12.56 0.37 11.69
CA PHE A 49 11.79 1.04 12.74
C PHE A 49 12.59 2.25 13.30
N PRO A 50 11.93 3.27 13.88
CA PRO A 50 12.57 4.40 14.55
C PRO A 50 13.59 4.01 15.62
N SER A 51 13.39 2.88 16.30
CA SER A 51 14.35 2.31 17.24
C SER A 51 15.69 1.91 16.61
N GLY A 52 15.81 1.94 15.29
CA GLY A 52 16.96 1.45 14.54
C GLY A 52 16.89 -0.04 14.22
N ARG A 53 15.94 -0.78 14.83
CA ARG A 53 15.67 -2.18 14.52
C ARG A 53 15.33 -2.35 13.05
N ARG A 54 15.88 -3.38 12.42
CA ARG A 54 15.63 -3.75 11.02
C ARG A 54 15.09 -5.15 10.94
N GLU A 55 14.02 -5.33 10.19
CA GLU A 55 13.38 -6.64 9.99
C GLU A 55 12.99 -6.82 8.53
N VAL A 56 12.88 -8.09 8.10
CA VAL A 56 12.42 -8.46 6.77
C VAL A 56 11.18 -9.34 6.89
N PHE A 57 10.10 -8.93 6.24
CA PHE A 57 8.84 -9.65 6.25
C PHE A 57 8.56 -10.26 4.88
N LYS A 58 8.00 -11.46 4.86
CA LYS A 58 7.61 -12.20 3.65
C LYS A 58 6.11 -12.48 3.67
N PRO A 59 5.47 -12.66 2.50
CA PRO A 59 4.07 -13.05 2.45
C PRO A 59 3.91 -14.46 3.04
N ARG A 60 2.83 -14.67 3.81
CA ARG A 60 2.53 -15.98 4.41
C ARG A 60 1.99 -17.00 3.40
N ARG A 61 1.47 -16.50 2.27
CA ARG A 61 0.89 -17.29 1.19
C ARG A 61 1.26 -16.65 -0.14
N GLU A 62 1.40 -17.47 -1.17
CA GLU A 62 1.49 -17.00 -2.54
C GLU A 62 0.19 -16.33 -2.99
N GLY A 63 0.30 -15.44 -3.97
CA GLY A 63 -0.82 -14.73 -4.55
C GLY A 63 -0.37 -13.48 -5.31
N ASN A 64 -1.25 -12.93 -6.13
CA ASN A 64 -1.04 -11.65 -6.77
C ASN A 64 -2.35 -10.85 -6.67
N PRO A 65 -2.43 -9.81 -5.83
CA PRO A 65 -1.32 -9.20 -5.09
C PRO A 65 -0.83 -10.04 -3.90
N TYR A 66 0.47 -9.99 -3.63
CA TYR A 66 1.06 -10.52 -2.40
C TYR A 66 0.69 -9.64 -1.22
N ARG A 67 0.46 -10.25 -0.05
CA ARG A 67 0.12 -9.54 1.19
C ARG A 67 1.16 -9.82 2.27
N VAL A 68 1.87 -8.78 2.69
CA VAL A 68 2.89 -8.86 3.74
C VAL A 68 2.43 -8.05 4.95
N ARG A 69 2.21 -8.72 6.08
CA ARG A 69 1.80 -8.06 7.33
C ARG A 69 3.04 -7.66 8.12
N ILE A 70 3.13 -6.38 8.46
CA ILE A 70 4.15 -5.82 9.34
C ILE A 70 3.50 -5.58 10.70
N PRO A 71 3.92 -6.30 11.76
CA PRO A 71 3.46 -6.03 13.11
C PRO A 71 4.02 -4.69 13.60
N LEU A 72 3.18 -3.91 14.28
CA LEU A 72 3.56 -2.71 15.00
C LEU A 72 3.69 -3.09 16.48
N ALA A 73 4.81 -2.77 17.12
CA ALA A 73 5.03 -3.13 18.52
C ALA A 73 4.05 -2.37 19.43
N ALA A 74 3.27 -3.07 20.26
CA ALA A 74 2.39 -2.45 21.23
C ALA A 74 3.15 -2.10 22.53
N PRO A 75 2.89 -0.95 23.17
CA PRO A 75 2.12 0.18 22.64
C PRO A 75 2.87 0.85 21.49
N VAL A 76 2.17 1.14 20.40
CA VAL A 76 2.80 1.74 19.21
C VAL A 76 3.14 3.20 19.53
N LYS A 77 4.40 3.44 19.89
CA LYS A 77 4.96 4.77 20.13
C LYS A 77 5.61 5.37 18.88
N GLU A 78 5.64 4.59 17.81
CA GLU A 78 6.32 4.96 16.57
C GLU A 78 5.38 5.76 15.68
N THR A 79 5.78 6.97 15.33
CA THR A 79 5.02 7.88 14.45
C THR A 79 5.30 7.61 12.97
N SER A 80 6.36 6.86 12.66
CA SER A 80 6.70 6.48 11.30
C SER A 80 7.60 5.24 11.25
N LEU A 81 7.71 4.60 10.09
CA LEU A 81 8.71 3.57 9.79
C LEU A 81 9.22 3.75 8.36
N ARG A 82 10.42 3.27 8.05
CA ARG A 82 10.92 3.21 6.67
C ARG A 82 10.76 1.80 6.14
N TYR A 83 10.34 1.66 4.89
CA TYR A 83 10.24 0.35 4.24
C TYR A 83 10.74 0.40 2.79
N ARG A 84 11.16 -0.75 2.29
CA ARG A 84 11.40 -0.98 0.86
C ARG A 84 10.88 -2.37 0.49
N VAL A 85 10.32 -2.50 -0.70
CA VAL A 85 9.91 -3.79 -1.26
C VAL A 85 11.00 -4.29 -2.20
N ARG A 86 11.32 -5.58 -2.13
CA ARG A 86 12.28 -6.25 -3.01
C ARG A 86 11.68 -7.51 -3.60
N MET A 87 11.96 -7.77 -4.87
CA MET A 87 11.64 -9.03 -5.54
C MET A 87 12.77 -9.38 -6.50
N GLY A 88 13.48 -10.47 -6.23
CA GLY A 88 14.73 -10.80 -6.92
C GLY A 88 15.76 -9.68 -6.77
N GLU A 89 16.25 -9.19 -7.90
CA GLU A 89 17.20 -8.07 -8.01
C GLU A 89 16.52 -6.69 -8.05
N THR A 90 15.20 -6.65 -8.24
CA THR A 90 14.44 -5.40 -8.24
C THR A 90 14.11 -4.98 -6.82
N ALA A 91 14.30 -3.69 -6.50
CA ALA A 91 13.82 -3.11 -5.26
C ALA A 91 13.23 -1.71 -5.49
N THR A 92 12.24 -1.33 -4.67
CA THR A 92 11.72 0.03 -4.62
C THR A 92 12.71 0.97 -3.92
N GLU A 93 12.56 2.27 -4.09
CA GLU A 93 13.21 3.23 -3.22
C GLU A 93 12.70 3.10 -1.77
N PRO A 94 13.56 3.35 -0.75
CA PRO A 94 13.12 3.42 0.63
C PRO A 94 12.05 4.51 0.81
N THR A 95 10.89 4.14 1.33
CA THR A 95 9.75 5.02 1.58
C THR A 95 9.51 5.17 3.08
N VAL A 96 9.06 6.35 3.51
CA VAL A 96 8.57 6.58 4.88
C VAL A 96 7.06 6.34 4.94
N LEU A 97 6.64 5.46 5.83
CA LEU A 97 5.24 5.28 6.22
C LEU A 97 4.97 6.08 7.50
N ARG A 98 4.05 7.04 7.45
CA ARG A 98 3.55 7.73 8.66
C ARG A 98 2.42 6.93 9.28
N LEU A 99 2.42 6.86 10.61
CA LEU A 99 1.42 6.13 11.38
C LEU A 99 0.58 7.12 12.23
N PRO A 100 -0.73 6.87 12.40
CA PRO A 100 -1.66 7.76 13.12
C PRO A 100 -1.55 7.66 14.65
N PHE A 101 -0.34 7.57 15.21
CA PHE A 101 -0.09 7.49 16.66
C PHE A 101 0.41 8.80 17.28
N GLY A 102 0.33 9.91 16.54
CA GLY A 102 0.62 11.24 17.05
C GLY A 102 -0.56 11.86 17.82
N ASN A 103 -0.40 13.12 18.21
CA ASN A 103 -1.46 13.90 18.88
C ASN A 103 -2.59 14.34 17.93
N GLU A 104 -2.42 14.12 16.63
CA GLU A 104 -3.36 14.52 15.60
C GLU A 104 -3.66 13.33 14.69
N PHE A 105 -4.90 13.23 14.22
CA PHE A 105 -5.31 12.30 13.18
C PHE A 105 -5.82 13.05 11.95
N ARG A 106 -5.08 12.98 10.84
CA ARG A 106 -5.46 13.52 9.54
C ARG A 106 -5.93 12.40 8.61
N ALA A 107 -7.13 12.53 8.09
CA ALA A 107 -7.67 11.64 7.07
C ALA A 107 -8.15 12.44 5.86
N ALA A 108 -7.80 11.98 4.67
CA ALA A 108 -8.38 12.45 3.43
C ALA A 108 -9.49 11.50 3.01
N VAL A 109 -10.63 12.03 2.57
CA VAL A 109 -11.76 11.21 2.09
C VAL A 109 -11.96 11.50 0.61
N VAL A 110 -12.06 10.45 -0.18
CA VAL A 110 -12.21 10.52 -1.63
C VAL A 110 -13.31 9.57 -2.11
N ALA A 111 -13.94 9.91 -3.22
CA ALA A 111 -14.94 9.11 -3.89
C ALA A 111 -14.89 9.41 -5.38
N ASN A 112 -15.44 8.52 -6.21
CA ASN A 112 -15.62 8.77 -7.65
C ASN A 112 -14.32 9.16 -8.36
N TRP A 113 -13.19 8.61 -7.90
CA TRP A 113 -11.86 8.97 -8.35
C TRP A 113 -11.50 8.21 -9.64
N HIS A 114 -12.34 8.35 -10.65
CA HIS A 114 -12.18 7.66 -11.93
C HIS A 114 -10.99 8.15 -12.77
N ARG A 115 -10.36 9.28 -12.40
CA ARG A 115 -9.30 9.94 -13.18
C ARG A 115 -8.05 10.15 -12.34
N HIS A 116 -6.87 9.91 -12.94
CA HIS A 116 -5.58 10.21 -12.31
C HIS A 116 -5.34 11.72 -12.35
N VAL A 117 -5.92 12.44 -11.38
CA VAL A 117 -5.60 13.84 -11.13
C VAL A 117 -4.38 13.93 -10.22
N ALA A 118 -3.58 14.98 -10.39
CA ALA A 118 -2.46 15.24 -9.49
C ALA A 118 -2.99 15.42 -8.06
N LEU A 119 -2.39 14.70 -7.10
CA LEU A 119 -2.79 14.71 -5.69
C LEU A 119 -2.05 15.73 -4.85
N THR A 120 -1.43 16.72 -5.47
CA THR A 120 -0.53 17.65 -4.80
C THR A 120 -1.20 18.38 -3.63
N ALA A 121 -2.51 18.68 -3.70
CA ALA A 121 -3.23 19.26 -2.57
C ALA A 121 -3.33 18.27 -1.39
N LEU A 122 -3.65 17.02 -1.68
CA LEU A 122 -3.79 15.95 -0.69
C LEU A 122 -2.43 15.57 -0.09
N GLU A 123 -1.36 15.60 -0.89
CA GLU A 123 0.02 15.39 -0.42
C GLU A 123 0.47 16.49 0.54
N ARG A 124 0.12 17.76 0.26
CA ARG A 124 0.44 18.91 1.13
C ARG A 124 -0.24 18.85 2.49
N ASP A 125 -1.43 18.27 2.55
CA ASP A 125 -2.18 18.12 3.81
C ASP A 125 -1.66 16.98 4.69
N GLU A 126 -0.74 16.17 4.15
CA GLU A 126 -0.03 15.11 4.85
C GLU A 126 -0.94 14.12 5.61
N PRO A 127 -2.00 13.56 4.99
CA PRO A 127 -2.90 12.67 5.69
C PRO A 127 -2.18 11.39 6.14
N HIS A 128 -2.59 10.87 7.30
CA HIS A 128 -2.17 9.54 7.77
C HIS A 128 -2.91 8.44 7.02
N VAL A 129 -4.11 8.73 6.54
CA VAL A 129 -4.99 7.74 5.92
C VAL A 129 -5.79 8.38 4.78
N LEU A 130 -5.82 7.72 3.63
CA LEU A 130 -6.79 7.99 2.57
C LEU A 130 -7.96 7.01 2.67
N LEU A 131 -9.17 7.53 2.83
CA LEU A 131 -10.41 6.78 2.89
C LEU A 131 -11.16 6.90 1.57
N THR A 132 -11.52 5.77 0.97
CA THR A 132 -12.38 5.77 -0.21
C THR A 132 -13.83 5.44 0.15
N ALA A 133 -14.76 6.24 -0.36
CA ALA A 133 -16.20 5.99 -0.30
C ALA A 133 -16.72 5.17 -1.49
N GLY A 134 -15.85 4.71 -2.39
CA GLY A 134 -16.20 3.87 -3.52
C GLY A 134 -16.07 4.56 -4.88
N ASP A 135 -16.41 3.81 -5.92
CA ASP A 135 -16.43 4.26 -7.31
C ASP A 135 -15.11 4.84 -7.83
N ASN A 136 -13.98 4.31 -7.38
CA ASN A 136 -12.68 4.76 -7.91
C ASN A 136 -12.33 4.08 -9.24
N VAL A 137 -12.85 2.87 -9.47
CA VAL A 137 -12.62 2.11 -10.71
C VAL A 137 -13.86 2.24 -11.60
N PRO A 138 -13.77 2.82 -12.80
CA PRO A 138 -14.94 3.11 -13.64
C PRO A 138 -15.65 1.85 -14.15
N ASN A 139 -14.90 0.78 -14.43
CA ASN A 139 -15.44 -0.54 -14.74
C ASN A 139 -14.34 -1.61 -14.64
N LEU A 140 -14.74 -2.88 -14.52
CA LEU A 140 -13.81 -4.02 -14.41
C LEU A 140 -13.49 -4.71 -15.75
N TYR A 141 -14.31 -4.51 -16.78
CA TYR A 141 -14.25 -5.29 -18.02
C TYR A 141 -13.41 -4.66 -19.13
N SER A 142 -13.23 -3.33 -19.15
CA SER A 142 -12.50 -2.64 -20.23
C SER A 142 -11.06 -3.10 -20.40
N LEU A 143 -10.42 -3.57 -19.33
CA LEU A 143 -9.04 -4.06 -19.33
C LEU A 143 -8.94 -5.59 -19.36
N CYS A 144 -10.01 -6.29 -18.99
CA CYS A 144 -9.95 -7.71 -18.63
C CYS A 144 -10.93 -8.60 -19.40
N GLY A 145 -11.84 -7.99 -20.18
CA GLY A 145 -12.99 -8.68 -20.74
C GLY A 145 -14.08 -8.96 -19.70
N ILE A 146 -15.26 -9.31 -20.20
CA ILE A 146 -16.41 -9.65 -19.35
C ILE A 146 -16.16 -11.00 -18.68
N GLY A 147 -16.49 -11.11 -17.38
CA GLY A 147 -16.49 -12.38 -16.65
C GLY A 147 -15.16 -12.82 -16.04
N ASN A 148 -14.05 -12.13 -16.31
CA ASN A 148 -12.74 -12.47 -15.74
C ASN A 148 -12.60 -11.97 -14.29
N LYS A 149 -13.03 -12.78 -13.32
CA LYS A 149 -12.98 -12.46 -11.88
C LYS A 149 -11.58 -12.46 -11.28
N ALA A 150 -10.58 -13.05 -11.95
CA ALA A 150 -9.20 -13.11 -11.48
C ALA A 150 -8.40 -11.85 -11.83
N CYS A 151 -8.94 -10.99 -12.71
CA CYS A 151 -8.24 -9.80 -13.16
C CYS A 151 -8.26 -8.69 -12.11
N ILE A 152 -7.07 -8.30 -11.66
CA ILE A 152 -6.88 -7.20 -10.70
C ILE A 152 -6.43 -5.89 -11.37
N GLU A 153 -6.22 -5.91 -12.68
CA GLU A 153 -5.62 -4.80 -13.44
C GLU A 153 -6.32 -3.44 -13.23
N PRO A 154 -7.66 -3.35 -13.19
CA PRO A 154 -8.35 -2.09 -12.95
C PRO A 154 -7.99 -1.46 -11.60
N TYR A 155 -7.75 -2.29 -10.58
CA TYR A 155 -7.35 -1.84 -9.24
C TYR A 155 -5.87 -1.47 -9.17
N VAL A 156 -5.00 -2.25 -9.85
CA VAL A 156 -3.56 -1.96 -9.92
C VAL A 156 -3.28 -0.64 -10.62
N ARG A 157 -4.07 -0.29 -11.65
CA ARG A 157 -3.95 1.00 -12.31
C ARG A 157 -4.31 2.16 -11.40
N LEU A 158 -5.36 2.04 -10.58
CA LEU A 158 -5.78 3.12 -9.67
C LEU A 158 -4.67 3.56 -8.69
N VAL A 159 -3.78 2.64 -8.31
CA VAL A 159 -2.73 2.89 -7.31
C VAL A 159 -1.37 3.27 -7.92
N ARG A 160 -1.28 3.37 -9.26
CA ARG A 160 -0.09 3.83 -10.00
C ARG A 160 -0.17 5.31 -10.32
#